data_AF-A0A3N0VXB7-F1
#
_entry.id   AF-A0A3N0VXB7-F1
#
_cell.length_a   1.000
_cell.length_b   1.000
_cell.length_c   1.000
_cell.angle_alpha   90.00
_cell.angle_beta   90.00
_cell.angle_gamma   90.00
#
_symmetry.space_group_name_H-M   'P 1'
#
loop_
_entity.id
_entity.type
_entity.pdbx_description
1 polymer ?
#
loop_
_entity_poly.entity_id
_entity_poly.type
_entity_poly.pdbx_seq_one_letter_code
_entity_poly.pdbx_strand_id
1 'polypeptide(L)'
;MKRISIIISTFCLTMIYGQKVSDYTYVSVPEKFTSFKDDYGLEAFLKKSLKGKKYVIIPGDKRDWPSEVKDNPCSVISADVLNDSGLLRNKVLLQFKDCNDKVILSAKGSSNIKEFVAGYNEALQQSLIAVPASNPIDMRNVTAQPTTVNEVKEVVASTPVSTVSSTSAAPASPAEKKAERYSNGKLDLQKIQIDQTQFILADSNSSVPFATFKATAKKDVFRVKLANGESTIGYFEGKNIIIELPQANGEYSKEVFSGK
;
A
#
# COMPACT_ATOMS: atom_id res chain seq x y z
N MET A 1 -8.05 -43.65 37.46
CA MET A 1 -9.39 -43.04 37.60
C MET A 1 -9.24 -41.64 38.18
N LYS A 2 -9.73 -40.62 37.45
CA LYS A 2 -10.67 -39.60 37.97
C LYS A 2 -10.05 -38.61 39.01
N ARG A 3 -10.03 -37.29 38.85
CA ARG A 3 -10.87 -36.37 38.06
C ARG A 3 -10.24 -34.96 38.07
N ILE A 4 -10.68 -34.15 37.10
CA ILE A 4 -10.85 -32.69 37.19
C ILE A 4 -9.51 -31.91 37.23
N SER A 5 -8.89 -31.59 36.10
CA SER A 5 -9.43 -30.89 34.93
C SER A 5 -9.73 -29.42 35.26
N ILE A 6 -9.12 -28.54 34.47
CA ILE A 6 -9.62 -27.20 34.12
C ILE A 6 -9.24 -26.09 35.11
N ILE A 7 -7.96 -25.71 35.12
CA ILE A 7 -7.64 -24.28 35.26
C ILE A 7 -7.81 -23.69 33.86
N ILE A 8 -8.98 -23.09 33.64
CA ILE A 8 -9.35 -22.27 32.49
C ILE A 8 -8.28 -21.18 32.32
N SER A 9 -7.37 -21.38 31.36
CA SER A 9 -6.61 -20.28 30.77
C SER A 9 -7.32 -19.93 29.47
N THR A 10 -8.35 -19.07 29.57
CA THR A 10 -9.01 -18.47 28.41
C THR A 10 -8.04 -17.48 27.79
N PHE A 11 -7.24 -17.95 26.83
CA PHE A 11 -6.48 -17.09 25.94
C PHE A 11 -7.46 -16.49 24.92
N CYS A 12 -8.01 -15.32 25.22
CA CYS A 12 -8.79 -14.54 24.26
C CYS A 12 -7.84 -14.03 23.16
N LEU A 13 -7.74 -14.76 22.06
CA LEU A 13 -7.20 -14.27 20.79
C LEU A 13 -8.14 -13.20 20.25
N THR A 14 -7.96 -11.95 20.67
CA THR A 14 -8.61 -10.82 20.01
C THR A 14 -7.91 -10.61 18.67
N MET A 15 -8.57 -11.06 17.60
CA MET A 15 -8.15 -10.78 16.23
C MET A 15 -8.26 -9.28 16.00
N ILE A 16 -7.12 -8.58 16.00
CA ILE A 16 -7.06 -7.15 15.66
C ILE A 16 -7.23 -7.06 14.15
N TYR A 17 -8.46 -6.84 13.69
CA TYR A 17 -8.73 -6.44 12.32
C TYR A 17 -8.08 -5.07 12.07
N GLY A 18 -7.07 -5.03 11.20
CA GLY A 18 -6.45 -3.76 10.81
C GLY A 18 -7.42 -2.93 9.97
N GLN A 19 -7.71 -1.70 10.40
CA GLN A 19 -8.51 -0.73 9.64
C GLN A 19 -7.82 -0.38 8.32
N LYS A 20 -8.55 -0.43 7.20
CA LYS A 20 -8.06 -0.01 5.90
C LYS A 20 -8.66 1.33 5.52
N VAL A 21 -7.89 2.17 4.83
CA VAL A 21 -8.37 3.48 4.35
C VAL A 21 -9.59 3.36 3.43
N SER A 22 -9.68 2.28 2.64
CA SER A 22 -10.81 2.02 1.75
C SER A 22 -12.14 1.83 2.48
N ASP A 23 -12.12 1.48 3.77
CA ASP A 23 -13.32 1.12 4.52
C ASP A 23 -14.09 2.38 4.97
N TYR A 24 -13.51 3.58 4.75
CA TYR A 24 -14.08 4.86 5.14
C TYR A 24 -14.80 5.55 3.99
N THR A 25 -15.99 6.08 4.28
CA THR A 25 -16.75 6.95 3.36
C THR A 25 -16.26 8.39 3.42
N TYR A 26 -16.04 8.89 4.64
CA TYR A 26 -15.73 10.30 4.89
C TYR A 26 -14.25 10.49 5.17
N VAL A 27 -13.66 11.51 4.54
CA VAL A 27 -12.29 11.95 4.80
C VAL A 27 -12.32 13.39 5.26
N SER A 28 -11.76 13.64 6.44
CA SER A 28 -11.51 14.99 6.94
C SER A 28 -10.19 15.50 6.38
N VAL A 29 -10.20 16.69 5.76
CA VAL A 29 -9.02 17.35 5.21
C VAL A 29 -8.90 18.73 5.85
N PRO A 30 -7.77 19.06 6.51
CA PRO A 30 -7.56 20.38 7.10
C PRO A 30 -7.47 21.45 6.00
N GLU A 31 -7.83 22.69 6.34
CA GLU A 31 -7.69 23.83 5.41
C GLU A 31 -6.22 24.21 5.16
N LYS A 32 -5.33 23.85 6.09
CA LYS A 32 -3.89 24.12 5.98
C LYS A 32 -3.09 22.96 6.54
N PHE A 33 -1.99 22.63 5.88
CA PHE A 33 -1.03 21.64 6.33
C PHE A 33 0.11 22.31 7.10
N THR A 34 0.26 21.97 8.38
CA THR A 34 1.16 22.69 9.32
C THR A 34 2.64 22.54 9.01
N SER A 35 3.05 21.51 8.26
CA SER A 35 4.45 21.29 7.88
C SER A 35 4.91 22.14 6.70
N PHE A 36 4.02 22.90 6.06
CA PHE A 36 4.34 23.76 4.93
C PHE A 36 4.27 25.23 5.33
N LYS A 37 5.11 26.06 4.68
CA LYS A 37 5.10 27.51 4.89
C LYS A 37 3.90 28.17 4.22
N ASP A 38 3.54 27.68 3.04
CA ASP A 38 2.40 28.11 2.24
C ASP A 38 1.54 26.90 1.84
N ASP A 39 0.34 27.12 1.34
CA ASP A 39 -0.58 26.04 0.93
C ASP A 39 -0.11 25.28 -0.32
N TYR A 40 0.56 25.97 -1.25
CA TYR A 40 0.99 25.44 -2.55
C TYR A 40 -0.12 24.74 -3.37
N GLY A 41 -1.40 24.97 -3.07
CA GLY A 41 -2.55 24.33 -3.70
C GLY A 41 -2.76 22.87 -3.28
N LEU A 42 -2.06 22.39 -2.24
CA LEU A 42 -2.09 20.98 -1.84
C LEU A 42 -3.46 20.59 -1.29
N GLU A 43 -4.12 21.47 -0.55
CA GLU A 43 -5.44 21.22 0.01
C GLU A 43 -6.45 20.94 -1.12
N ALA A 44 -6.55 21.87 -2.08
CA ALA A 44 -7.46 21.77 -3.20
C ALA A 44 -7.17 20.51 -4.06
N PHE A 45 -5.89 20.22 -4.30
CA PHE A 45 -5.47 19.05 -5.06
C PHE A 45 -5.80 17.73 -4.35
N LEU A 46 -5.56 17.66 -3.03
CA LEU A 46 -5.90 16.49 -2.23
C LEU A 46 -7.41 16.25 -2.21
N LYS A 47 -8.21 17.29 -1.91
CA LYS A 47 -9.67 17.22 -1.90
C LYS A 47 -10.22 16.74 -3.23
N LYS A 48 -9.73 17.29 -4.35
CA LYS A 48 -10.14 16.89 -5.71
C LYS A 48 -9.80 15.42 -5.99
N SER A 49 -8.58 15.00 -5.65
CA SER A 49 -8.10 13.64 -5.91
C SER A 49 -8.84 12.59 -5.10
N LEU A 50 -9.15 12.89 -3.84
CA LEU A 50 -9.93 12.01 -2.96
C LEU A 50 -11.40 11.92 -3.37
N LYS A 51 -12.01 13.03 -3.82
CA LYS A 51 -13.34 12.98 -4.47
C LYS A 51 -13.33 12.06 -5.70
N GLY A 52 -12.29 12.15 -6.53
CA GLY A 52 -12.10 11.23 -7.67
C GLY A 52 -11.95 9.76 -7.27
N LYS A 53 -11.51 9.49 -6.03
CA LYS A 53 -11.44 8.17 -5.40
C LYS A 53 -12.70 7.80 -4.59
N LYS A 54 -13.81 8.51 -4.79
CA LYS A 54 -15.12 8.28 -4.17
C LYS A 54 -15.22 8.56 -2.66
N TYR A 55 -14.28 9.31 -2.08
CA TYR A 55 -14.42 9.77 -0.70
C TYR A 55 -15.28 11.04 -0.62
N VAL A 56 -16.06 11.14 0.46
CA VAL A 56 -16.79 12.36 0.82
C VAL A 56 -15.90 13.23 1.68
N ILE A 57 -15.60 14.44 1.20
CA ILE A 57 -14.72 15.37 1.91
C ILE A 57 -15.53 16.14 2.95
N ILE A 58 -15.06 16.14 4.20
CA ILE A 58 -15.59 16.96 5.27
C ILE A 58 -14.51 17.91 5.82
N PRO A 59 -14.91 19.00 6.52
CA PRO A 59 -13.95 19.94 7.11
C PRO A 59 -12.95 19.28 8.06
N GLY A 60 -11.77 19.88 8.18
CA GLY A 60 -10.76 19.50 9.17
C GLY A 60 -11.24 19.66 10.61
N ASP A 61 -12.05 20.70 10.86
CA ASP A 61 -12.58 20.99 12.17
C ASP A 61 -13.83 20.17 12.47
N LYS A 62 -13.79 19.39 13.56
CA LYS A 62 -14.91 18.56 14.04
C LYS A 62 -16.16 19.39 14.36
N ARG A 63 -16.01 20.67 14.72
CA ARG A 63 -17.13 21.58 15.00
C ARG A 63 -18.02 21.80 13.77
N ASP A 64 -17.40 21.76 12.59
CA ASP A 64 -18.05 22.01 11.29
C ASP A 64 -18.51 20.73 10.60
N TRP A 65 -18.41 19.58 11.27
CA TRP A 65 -18.87 18.31 10.72
C TRP A 65 -20.41 18.26 10.60
N PRO A 66 -20.96 17.65 9.54
CA PRO A 66 -22.37 17.31 9.45
C PRO A 66 -22.84 16.48 10.65
N SER A 67 -24.11 16.59 11.04
CA SER A 67 -24.66 15.83 12.18
C SER A 67 -24.49 14.31 12.03
N GLU A 68 -24.65 13.78 10.82
CA GLU A 68 -24.54 12.35 10.51
C GLU A 68 -23.17 11.74 10.89
N VAL A 69 -22.08 12.50 10.74
CA VAL A 69 -20.72 12.06 11.12
C VAL A 69 -20.35 12.43 12.55
N LYS A 70 -21.04 13.40 13.17
CA LYS A 70 -20.84 13.75 14.59
C LYS A 70 -21.27 12.63 15.52
N ASP A 71 -22.33 11.90 15.15
CA ASP A 71 -22.84 10.76 15.92
C ASP A 71 -21.93 9.52 15.82
N ASN A 72 -21.09 9.44 14.77
CA ASN A 72 -20.11 8.37 14.59
C ASN A 72 -18.77 8.92 14.05
N PRO A 73 -17.93 9.53 14.91
CA PRO A 73 -16.69 10.16 14.47
C PRO A 73 -15.65 9.18 13.90
N CYS A 74 -15.76 7.89 14.24
CA CYS A 74 -14.89 6.84 13.70
C CYS A 74 -15.27 6.39 12.29
N SER A 75 -16.37 6.90 11.72
CA SER A 75 -16.67 6.78 10.29
C SER A 75 -15.85 7.73 9.40
N VAL A 76 -15.09 8.64 10.04
CA VAL A 76 -14.23 9.62 9.39
C VAL A 76 -12.77 9.22 9.55
N ILE A 77 -12.03 9.29 8.45
CA ILE A 77 -10.57 9.20 8.46
C ILE A 77 -9.95 10.58 8.24
N SER A 78 -8.91 10.92 8.98
CA SER A 78 -8.21 12.20 8.84
C SER A 78 -7.09 12.05 7.82
N ALA A 79 -7.04 12.92 6.80
CA ALA A 79 -5.95 12.97 5.83
C ALA A 79 -5.07 14.19 6.09
N ASP A 80 -3.75 13.99 6.11
CA ASP A 80 -2.76 15.03 6.36
C ASP A 80 -1.59 14.89 5.37
N VAL A 81 -0.98 16.00 5.00
CA VAL A 81 0.18 16.04 4.11
C VAL A 81 1.32 16.65 4.89
N LEU A 82 2.41 15.90 5.03
CA LEU A 82 3.62 16.35 5.69
C LEU A 82 4.71 16.68 4.68
N ASN A 83 5.45 17.74 4.92
CA ASN A 83 6.64 18.07 4.14
C ASN A 83 7.80 17.16 4.57
N ASP A 84 8.27 16.32 3.65
CA ASP A 84 9.40 15.39 3.85
C ASP A 84 10.61 15.80 2.99
N SER A 85 10.64 17.07 2.53
CA SER A 85 11.63 17.57 1.57
C SER A 85 13.04 17.58 2.14
N GLY A 86 14.01 17.31 1.27
CA GLY A 86 15.43 17.55 1.52
C GLY A 86 15.94 18.72 0.69
N LEU A 87 17.24 19.01 0.75
CA LEU A 87 17.85 20.13 0.02
C LEU A 87 17.66 20.09 -1.51
N LEU A 88 17.46 18.90 -2.08
CA LEU A 88 17.53 18.69 -3.53
C LEU A 88 16.17 18.42 -4.21
N ARG A 89 15.13 18.09 -3.44
CA ARG A 89 13.85 17.63 -3.99
C ARG A 89 12.68 17.99 -3.10
N ASN A 90 11.57 18.35 -3.74
CA ASN A 90 10.27 18.48 -3.11
C ASN A 90 9.73 17.08 -2.80
N LYS A 91 9.44 16.80 -1.53
CA LYS A 91 8.89 15.51 -1.09
C LYS A 91 7.74 15.74 -0.14
N VAL A 92 6.75 14.87 -0.21
CA VAL A 92 5.61 14.87 0.69
C VAL A 92 5.38 13.47 1.25
N LEU A 93 4.79 13.43 2.44
CA LEU A 93 4.31 12.24 3.09
C LEU A 93 2.81 12.42 3.35
N LEU A 94 1.99 11.74 2.56
CA LEU A 94 0.54 11.68 2.75
C LEU A 94 0.24 10.65 3.85
N GLN A 95 -0.48 11.04 4.88
CA GLN A 95 -0.89 10.19 5.99
C GLN A 95 -2.39 10.16 6.15
N PHE A 96 -2.91 8.99 6.51
CA PHE A 96 -4.28 8.82 6.94
C PHE A 96 -4.31 8.27 8.36
N LYS A 97 -5.07 8.92 9.23
CA LYS A 97 -5.22 8.57 10.64
C LYS A 97 -6.66 8.20 10.97
N ASP A 98 -6.85 7.17 11.78
CA ASP A 98 -8.16 6.82 12.32
C ASP A 98 -8.64 7.86 13.37
N CYS A 99 -9.82 7.63 13.95
CA CYS A 99 -10.37 8.49 15.00
C CYS A 99 -9.56 8.50 16.31
N ASN A 100 -8.61 7.58 16.48
CA ASN A 100 -7.69 7.47 17.62
C ASN A 100 -6.30 8.03 17.30
N ASP A 101 -6.18 8.82 16.22
CA ASP A 101 -4.92 9.40 15.73
C ASP A 101 -3.85 8.38 15.31
N LYS A 102 -4.23 7.11 15.13
CA LYS A 102 -3.34 6.06 14.65
C LYS A 102 -3.20 6.16 13.14
N VAL A 103 -1.96 6.25 12.65
CA VAL A 103 -1.66 6.21 11.21
C VAL A 103 -1.97 4.81 10.67
N ILE A 104 -2.93 4.73 9.73
CA ILE A 104 -3.33 3.47 9.09
C ILE A 104 -2.84 3.35 7.64
N LEU A 105 -2.48 4.47 7.00
CA LEU A 105 -1.77 4.51 5.72
C LEU A 105 -0.79 5.67 5.71
N SER A 106 0.39 5.41 5.16
CA SER A 106 1.37 6.45 4.88
C SER A 106 2.00 6.20 3.52
N ALA A 107 2.06 7.23 2.68
CA ALA A 107 2.57 7.15 1.32
C ALA A 107 3.49 8.33 1.04
N LYS A 108 4.67 8.04 0.49
CA LYS A 108 5.65 9.04 0.08
C LYS A 108 5.53 9.35 -1.39
N GLY A 109 5.87 10.59 -1.75
CA GLY A 109 6.05 11.00 -3.13
C GLY A 109 7.10 12.09 -3.24
N SER A 110 7.71 12.20 -4.41
CA SER A 110 8.82 13.11 -4.64
C SER A 110 8.81 13.67 -6.05
N SER A 111 9.16 14.94 -6.18
CA SER A 111 9.31 15.60 -7.47
C SER A 111 10.73 16.12 -7.67
N ASN A 112 11.16 16.09 -8.94
CA ASN A 112 12.39 16.73 -9.41
C ASN A 112 12.17 18.19 -9.80
N ILE A 113 10.91 18.62 -9.93
CA ILE A 113 10.54 20.00 -10.24
C ILE A 113 10.89 20.84 -9.01
N LYS A 114 11.68 21.89 -9.21
CA LYS A 114 12.17 22.74 -8.12
C LYS A 114 11.12 23.74 -7.66
N GLU A 115 10.28 24.18 -8.59
CA GLU A 115 9.17 25.11 -8.38
C GLU A 115 8.17 24.49 -7.39
N PHE A 116 8.00 25.11 -6.21
CA PHE A 116 7.28 24.50 -5.09
C PHE A 116 5.84 24.08 -5.42
N VAL A 117 5.06 24.95 -6.07
CA VAL A 117 3.67 24.62 -6.41
C VAL A 117 3.61 23.38 -7.30
N ALA A 118 4.35 23.37 -8.42
CA ALA A 118 4.35 22.23 -9.33
C ALA A 118 4.97 20.98 -8.69
N GLY A 119 6.10 21.12 -8.00
CA GLY A 119 6.82 20.01 -7.41
C GLY A 119 6.07 19.34 -6.24
N TYR A 120 5.44 20.10 -5.36
CA TYR A 120 4.65 19.51 -4.28
C TYR A 120 3.37 18.87 -4.79
N ASN A 121 2.71 19.43 -5.80
CA ASN A 121 1.53 18.80 -6.42
C ASN A 121 1.90 17.47 -7.12
N GLU A 122 3.02 17.40 -7.84
CA GLU A 122 3.50 16.16 -8.44
C GLU A 122 3.88 15.13 -7.37
N ALA A 123 4.58 15.54 -6.31
CA ALA A 123 4.91 14.67 -5.19
C ALA A 123 3.65 14.13 -4.49
N LEU A 124 2.63 14.96 -4.32
CA LEU A 124 1.34 14.54 -3.75
C LEU A 124 0.60 13.58 -4.70
N GLN A 125 0.63 13.84 -6.00
CA GLN A 125 0.06 12.93 -7.01
C GLN A 125 0.68 11.53 -6.94
N GLN A 126 2.01 11.45 -6.79
CA GLN A 126 2.70 10.16 -6.61
C GLN A 126 2.25 9.44 -5.33
N SER A 127 2.12 10.17 -4.21
CA SER A 127 1.66 9.60 -2.94
C SER A 127 0.23 9.05 -3.05
N LEU A 128 -0.65 9.76 -3.77
CA LEU A 128 -2.05 9.38 -3.99
C LEU A 128 -2.24 8.09 -4.79
N ILE A 129 -1.20 7.58 -5.46
CA ILE A 129 -1.24 6.28 -6.14
C ILE A 129 -1.49 5.14 -5.14
N ALA A 130 -0.94 5.24 -3.93
CA ALA A 130 -1.08 4.22 -2.88
C ALA A 130 -2.46 4.27 -2.18
N VAL A 131 -3.24 5.33 -2.40
CA VAL A 131 -4.55 5.51 -1.76
C VAL A 131 -5.60 4.74 -2.56
N PRO A 132 -6.27 3.73 -1.97
CA PRO A 132 -7.34 3.02 -2.66
C PRO A 132 -8.58 3.91 -2.81
N ALA A 133 -9.48 3.55 -3.72
CA ALA A 133 -10.81 4.14 -3.75
C ALA A 133 -11.62 3.72 -2.50
N SER A 134 -12.52 4.59 -2.06
CA SER A 134 -13.49 4.28 -1.01
C SER A 134 -14.39 3.12 -1.46
N ASN A 135 -14.54 2.13 -0.58
CA ASN A 135 -15.42 0.99 -0.73
C ASN A 135 -15.85 0.51 0.68
N PRO A 136 -16.67 1.32 1.39
CA PRO A 136 -17.16 0.97 2.71
C PRO A 136 -18.05 -0.28 2.60
N ILE A 137 -17.80 -1.27 3.46
CA ILE A 137 -18.73 -2.38 3.62
C ILE A 137 -19.91 -1.89 4.46
N ASP A 138 -21.11 -1.88 3.88
CA ASP A 138 -22.33 -1.56 4.61
C ASP A 138 -22.54 -2.60 5.72
N MET A 139 -22.17 -2.24 6.95
CA MET A 139 -22.38 -3.08 8.13
C MET A 139 -23.85 -3.20 8.53
N ARG A 140 -24.76 -2.59 7.76
CA ARG A 140 -26.18 -2.51 8.09
C ARG A 140 -26.94 -3.83 7.92
N ASN A 141 -26.33 -4.88 7.32
CA ASN A 141 -26.94 -6.21 7.15
C ASN A 141 -25.92 -7.38 7.01
N VAL A 142 -24.91 -7.48 7.88
CA VAL A 142 -24.07 -8.70 7.93
C VAL A 142 -24.44 -9.53 9.16
N THR A 143 -25.42 -10.42 8.97
CA THR A 143 -25.53 -11.64 9.78
C THR A 143 -24.22 -12.39 9.64
N ALA A 144 -23.51 -12.55 10.76
CA ALA A 144 -22.23 -13.23 10.83
C ALA A 144 -22.33 -14.64 10.23
N GLN A 145 -21.53 -14.92 9.20
CA GLN A 145 -21.17 -16.29 8.85
C GLN A 145 -19.64 -16.41 8.96
N PRO A 146 -19.13 -17.29 9.85
CA PRO A 146 -17.71 -17.37 10.15
C PRO A 146 -16.98 -18.20 9.09
N THR A 147 -15.90 -17.68 8.55
CA THR A 147 -14.91 -18.49 7.84
C THR A 147 -13.66 -18.62 8.72
N THR A 148 -13.40 -19.87 9.08
CA THR A 148 -12.42 -20.41 10.00
C THR A 148 -10.99 -19.93 9.75
N VAL A 149 -10.36 -19.46 10.83
CA VAL A 149 -8.92 -19.21 10.94
C VAL A 149 -8.30 -20.42 11.65
N ASN A 150 -7.28 -21.03 11.04
CA ASN A 150 -6.40 -21.96 11.74
C ASN A 150 -5.18 -21.21 12.27
N GLU A 151 -5.11 -21.19 13.59
CA GLU A 151 -4.09 -20.72 14.53
C GLU A 151 -2.91 -21.71 14.64
N VAL A 152 -1.68 -21.21 14.82
CA VAL A 152 -0.61 -21.68 15.78
C VAL A 152 0.46 -20.55 15.79
N LYS A 153 0.49 -19.62 16.77
CA LYS A 153 1.05 -19.65 18.14
C LYS A 153 2.52 -19.18 18.25
N GLU A 154 2.64 -17.89 18.58
CA GLU A 154 3.48 -17.20 19.58
C GLU A 154 4.60 -17.95 20.36
N VAL A 155 5.78 -17.30 20.49
CA VAL A 155 6.54 -17.20 21.77
C VAL A 155 7.27 -15.84 21.84
N VAL A 156 7.08 -15.18 22.98
CA VAL A 156 7.62 -13.87 23.42
C VAL A 156 8.86 -14.07 24.31
N ALA A 157 9.83 -13.13 24.25
CA ALA A 157 10.73 -12.63 25.33
C ALA A 157 12.12 -12.27 24.76
N SER A 158 12.95 -11.32 25.23
CA SER A 158 12.86 -10.04 25.96
C SER A 158 14.33 -9.58 26.13
N THR A 159 14.68 -8.36 25.68
CA THR A 159 15.82 -7.47 26.13
C THR A 159 17.29 -7.96 26.03
N PRO A 160 18.33 -7.07 26.12
CA PRO A 160 18.50 -5.70 25.63
C PRO A 160 19.84 -5.45 24.86
N VAL A 161 19.86 -4.34 24.11
CA VAL A 161 20.94 -3.37 23.80
C VAL A 161 22.42 -3.78 23.85
N SER A 162 23.10 -3.69 22.70
CA SER A 162 24.42 -3.06 22.42
C SER A 162 25.11 -3.82 21.28
N THR A 163 25.94 -3.28 20.39
CA THR A 163 26.31 -1.94 19.93
C THR A 163 27.27 -2.22 18.76
N VAL A 164 27.02 -1.56 17.63
CA VAL A 164 27.87 -1.27 16.46
C VAL A 164 28.80 -2.31 15.79
N SER A 165 28.66 -2.28 14.46
CA SER A 165 29.72 -2.25 13.44
C SER A 165 30.31 -3.55 12.88
N SER A 166 29.86 -3.79 11.65
CA SER A 166 30.65 -3.98 10.44
C SER A 166 31.25 -5.36 10.12
N THR A 167 30.91 -5.78 8.89
CA THR A 167 31.75 -6.52 7.93
C THR A 167 31.55 -8.04 7.82
N SER A 168 30.85 -8.37 6.73
CA SER A 168 31.17 -9.40 5.73
C SER A 168 30.97 -10.90 6.05
N ALA A 169 30.57 -11.57 4.95
CA ALA A 169 30.56 -12.99 4.67
C ALA A 169 29.33 -13.81 5.13
N ALA A 170 28.58 -14.25 4.12
CA ALA A 170 27.68 -15.41 4.13
C ALA A 170 28.41 -16.67 4.66
N PRO A 171 27.71 -17.70 5.18
CA PRO A 171 26.95 -18.61 4.30
C PRO A 171 25.72 -19.34 4.92
N ALA A 172 24.93 -19.89 3.98
CA ALA A 172 24.13 -21.12 4.05
C ALA A 172 22.76 -21.14 4.77
N SER A 173 21.75 -21.24 3.91
CA SER A 173 20.35 -21.63 4.11
C SER A 173 20.16 -23.08 4.57
N PRO A 174 18.95 -23.45 5.03
CA PRO A 174 18.32 -24.68 4.55
C PRO A 174 16.97 -24.45 3.85
N ALA A 175 16.90 -24.93 2.59
CA ALA A 175 15.74 -25.30 1.78
C ALA A 175 14.87 -24.21 1.10
N GLU A 176 15.46 -23.60 0.06
CA GLU A 176 14.91 -23.45 -1.31
C GLU A 176 13.43 -23.07 -1.50
N LYS A 177 13.18 -21.76 -1.62
CA LYS A 177 12.36 -21.27 -2.75
C LYS A 177 13.32 -20.67 -3.77
N LYS A 178 13.57 -21.43 -4.84
CA LYS A 178 14.38 -21.01 -5.98
C LYS A 178 13.94 -19.61 -6.39
N ALA A 179 14.83 -18.62 -6.34
CA ALA A 179 14.54 -17.31 -6.89
C ALA A 179 14.29 -17.49 -8.39
N GLU A 180 13.03 -17.48 -8.81
CA GLU A 180 12.66 -17.61 -10.21
C GLU A 180 13.18 -16.37 -10.95
N ARG A 181 14.09 -16.59 -11.92
CA ARG A 181 14.63 -15.53 -12.76
C ARG A 181 13.99 -15.60 -14.13
N TYR A 182 13.73 -14.44 -14.70
CA TYR A 182 13.04 -14.27 -15.97
C TYR A 182 13.88 -13.36 -16.87
N SER A 183 14.00 -13.71 -18.15
CA SER A 183 14.84 -12.96 -19.09
C SER A 183 14.22 -12.89 -20.47
N ASN A 184 14.36 -11.74 -21.14
CA ASN A 184 14.03 -11.56 -22.56
C ASN A 184 15.30 -11.38 -23.42
N GLY A 185 16.48 -11.73 -22.88
CA GLY A 185 17.78 -11.53 -23.52
C GLY A 185 18.36 -10.12 -23.42
N LYS A 186 17.55 -9.11 -23.08
CA LYS A 186 17.98 -7.72 -22.84
C LYS A 186 17.98 -7.34 -21.36
N LEU A 187 17.02 -7.88 -20.61
CA LEU A 187 16.78 -7.63 -19.21
C LEU A 187 16.74 -8.97 -18.46
N ASP A 188 17.38 -9.01 -17.30
CA ASP A 188 17.31 -10.13 -16.37
C ASP A 188 16.59 -9.68 -15.10
N LEU A 189 15.41 -10.24 -14.88
CA LEU A 189 14.50 -9.86 -13.82
C LEU A 189 14.36 -10.98 -12.81
N GLN A 190 14.27 -10.62 -11.53
CA GLN A 190 13.99 -11.55 -10.45
C GLN A 190 12.52 -11.43 -10.05
N LYS A 191 11.81 -12.56 -10.01
CA LYS A 191 10.47 -12.60 -9.46
C LYS A 191 10.55 -12.65 -7.93
N ILE A 192 9.90 -11.69 -7.29
CA ILE A 192 9.82 -11.60 -5.84
C ILE A 192 8.36 -11.65 -5.46
N GLN A 193 7.96 -12.68 -4.72
CA GLN A 193 6.60 -12.81 -4.20
C GLN A 193 6.42 -11.81 -3.05
N ILE A 194 5.41 -10.95 -3.15
CA ILE A 194 5.07 -9.98 -2.10
C ILE A 194 4.05 -10.61 -1.14
N ASP A 195 3.01 -11.22 -1.69
CA ASP A 195 1.97 -11.95 -0.94
C ASP A 195 1.36 -13.06 -1.81
N GLN A 196 0.27 -13.70 -1.39
CA GLN A 196 -0.35 -14.81 -2.13
C GLN A 196 -0.92 -14.41 -3.51
N THR A 197 -1.24 -13.13 -3.69
CA THR A 197 -1.92 -12.58 -4.87
C THR A 197 -1.06 -11.59 -5.65
N GLN A 198 0.09 -11.20 -5.11
CA GLN A 198 0.94 -10.17 -5.69
C GLN A 198 2.41 -10.59 -5.73
N PHE A 199 3.05 -10.32 -6.86
CA PHE A 199 4.50 -10.44 -7.02
C PHE A 199 5.04 -9.27 -7.85
N ILE A 200 6.35 -9.07 -7.82
CA ILE A 200 7.04 -8.08 -8.64
C ILE A 200 8.11 -8.77 -9.50
N LEU A 201 8.43 -8.16 -10.63
CA LEU A 201 9.66 -8.40 -11.36
C LEU A 201 10.62 -7.23 -11.07
N ALA A 202 11.76 -7.54 -10.47
CA ALA A 202 12.77 -6.56 -10.07
C ALA A 202 14.06 -6.74 -10.89
N ASP A 203 14.64 -5.63 -11.32
CA ASP A 203 16.01 -5.57 -11.86
C ASP A 203 16.96 -5.28 -10.69
N SER A 204 18.08 -6.01 -10.59
CA SER A 204 19.11 -5.77 -9.58
C SER A 204 19.73 -4.37 -9.65
N ASN A 205 19.65 -3.71 -10.81
CA ASN A 205 20.21 -2.39 -11.03
C ASN A 205 19.22 -1.24 -10.73
N SER A 206 17.99 -1.56 -10.33
CA SER A 206 16.94 -0.57 -10.09
C SER A 206 16.28 -0.75 -8.73
N SER A 207 16.11 0.35 -8.00
CA SER A 207 15.31 0.37 -6.77
C SER A 207 13.80 0.37 -7.01
N VAL A 208 13.38 0.53 -8.27
CA VAL A 208 11.97 0.47 -8.70
C VAL A 208 11.76 -0.86 -9.44
N PRO A 209 10.73 -1.66 -9.07
CA PRO A 209 10.43 -2.89 -9.80
C PRO A 209 10.06 -2.57 -11.24
N PHE A 210 10.54 -3.39 -12.17
CA PHE A 210 10.20 -3.29 -13.59
C PHE A 210 8.69 -3.38 -13.80
N ALA A 211 8.04 -4.30 -13.11
CA ALA A 211 6.59 -4.47 -13.16
C ALA A 211 6.04 -5.10 -11.87
N THR A 212 4.85 -4.69 -11.48
CA THR A 212 4.10 -5.23 -10.35
C THR A 212 2.87 -5.98 -10.85
N PHE A 213 2.70 -7.23 -10.43
CA PHE A 213 1.64 -8.13 -10.89
C PHE A 213 0.67 -8.40 -9.76
N LYS A 214 -0.61 -8.13 -9.98
CA LYS A 214 -1.70 -8.45 -9.05
C LYS A 214 -2.66 -9.43 -9.70
N ALA A 215 -2.92 -10.55 -9.04
CA ALA A 215 -3.79 -11.61 -9.53
C ALA A 215 -5.19 -11.07 -9.85
N THR A 216 -5.76 -11.59 -10.94
CA THR A 216 -7.17 -11.36 -11.27
C THR A 216 -8.02 -12.57 -10.88
N ALA A 217 -9.32 -12.50 -11.11
CA ALA A 217 -10.21 -13.65 -10.96
C ALA A 217 -9.90 -14.77 -11.96
N LYS A 218 -9.21 -14.47 -13.07
CA LYS A 218 -8.79 -15.47 -14.05
C LYS A 218 -7.41 -15.99 -13.67
N LYS A 219 -7.31 -17.32 -13.51
CA LYS A 219 -6.05 -18.02 -13.21
C LYS A 219 -4.98 -17.63 -14.22
N ASP A 220 -3.77 -17.40 -13.71
CA ASP A 220 -2.57 -17.05 -14.48
C ASP A 220 -2.65 -15.74 -15.28
N VAL A 221 -3.63 -14.88 -14.98
CA VAL A 221 -3.77 -13.54 -15.56
C VAL A 221 -3.71 -12.48 -14.46
N PHE A 222 -2.94 -11.43 -14.70
CA PHE A 222 -2.58 -10.40 -13.75
C PHE A 222 -2.88 -9.01 -14.31
N ARG A 223 -3.33 -8.13 -13.42
CA ARG A 223 -3.23 -6.68 -13.63
C ARG A 223 -1.80 -6.28 -13.38
N VAL A 224 -1.16 -5.68 -14.36
CA VAL A 224 0.25 -5.29 -14.30
C VAL A 224 0.35 -3.77 -14.22
N LYS A 225 1.23 -3.28 -13.35
CA LYS A 225 1.65 -1.88 -13.32
C LYS A 225 3.14 -1.81 -13.61
N LEU A 226 3.49 -1.14 -14.69
CA LEU A 226 4.87 -0.98 -15.15
C LEU A 226 5.62 0.07 -14.31
N ALA A 227 6.95 0.08 -14.39
CA ALA A 227 7.81 1.04 -13.70
C ALA A 227 7.48 2.51 -14.03
N ASN A 228 7.01 2.78 -15.25
CA ASN A 228 6.57 4.11 -15.70
C ASN A 228 5.17 4.49 -15.17
N GLY A 229 4.50 3.61 -14.42
CA GLY A 229 3.18 3.82 -13.83
C GLY A 229 2.00 3.39 -14.72
N GLU A 230 2.24 3.02 -15.98
CA GLU A 230 1.19 2.55 -16.89
C GLU A 230 0.61 1.21 -16.44
N SER A 231 -0.68 1.03 -16.67
CA SER A 231 -1.41 -0.19 -16.32
C SER A 231 -1.69 -1.01 -17.57
N THR A 232 -1.41 -2.30 -17.47
CA THR A 232 -1.58 -3.26 -18.56
C THR A 232 -1.94 -4.64 -18.00
N ILE A 233 -1.97 -5.66 -18.86
CA ILE A 233 -2.19 -7.05 -18.51
C ILE A 233 -0.89 -7.84 -18.70
N GLY A 234 -0.69 -8.81 -17.83
CA GLY A 234 0.31 -9.84 -18.00
C GLY A 234 -0.24 -11.19 -17.63
N TYR A 235 0.35 -12.26 -18.16
CA TYR A 235 -0.11 -13.61 -17.93
C TYR A 235 1.05 -14.61 -18.01
N PHE A 236 0.88 -15.76 -17.38
CA PHE A 236 1.79 -16.88 -17.59
C PHE A 236 1.39 -17.68 -18.83
N GLU A 237 2.38 -18.08 -19.61
CA GLU A 237 2.25 -19.08 -20.67
C GLU A 237 3.37 -20.11 -20.50
N GLY A 238 3.04 -21.25 -19.91
CA GLY A 238 4.04 -22.25 -19.50
C GLY A 238 5.01 -21.69 -18.44
N LYS A 239 6.31 -21.62 -18.79
CA LYS A 239 7.36 -21.05 -17.93
C LYS A 239 7.62 -19.56 -18.19
N ASN A 240 6.87 -18.93 -19.10
CA ASN A 240 7.10 -17.57 -19.53
C ASN A 240 6.12 -16.61 -18.85
N ILE A 241 6.59 -15.40 -18.57
CA ILE A 241 5.74 -14.25 -18.25
C ILE A 241 5.61 -13.39 -19.49
N ILE A 242 4.38 -13.15 -19.91
CA ILE A 242 4.07 -12.23 -21.01
C ILE A 242 3.49 -10.96 -20.40
N ILE A 243 3.95 -9.81 -20.88
CA ILE A 243 3.41 -8.49 -20.52
C ILE A 243 3.02 -7.77 -21.81
N GLU A 244 1.82 -7.22 -21.83
CA GLU A 244 1.39 -6.35 -22.93
C GLU A 244 1.95 -4.94 -22.69
N LEU A 245 2.88 -4.49 -23.52
CA LEU A 245 3.45 -3.15 -23.41
C LEU A 245 2.69 -2.21 -24.35
N PRO A 246 2.11 -1.11 -23.85
CA PRO A 246 1.43 -0.13 -24.69
C PRO A 246 2.41 0.55 -25.64
N GLN A 247 1.98 0.80 -26.87
CA GLN A 247 2.73 1.50 -27.91
C GLN A 247 2.17 2.90 -28.15
N ALA A 248 2.98 3.78 -28.73
CA ALA A 248 2.60 5.17 -29.02
C ALA A 248 1.40 5.29 -29.99
N ASN A 249 1.13 4.26 -30.79
CA ASN A 249 -0.01 4.18 -31.71
C ASN A 249 -1.31 3.68 -31.05
N GLY A 250 -1.30 3.37 -29.74
CA GLY A 250 -2.44 2.82 -29.01
C GLY A 250 -2.60 1.31 -29.11
N GLU A 251 -1.72 0.61 -29.82
CA GLU A 251 -1.65 -0.86 -29.84
C GLU A 251 -0.80 -1.39 -28.68
N TYR A 252 -0.78 -2.72 -28.52
CA TYR A 252 0.01 -3.40 -27.50
C TYR A 252 0.98 -4.40 -28.14
N SER A 253 2.25 -4.34 -27.77
CA SER A 253 3.23 -5.39 -28.07
C SER A 253 3.32 -6.40 -26.95
N LYS A 254 3.57 -7.67 -27.29
CA LYS A 254 3.87 -8.70 -26.31
C LYS A 254 5.36 -8.73 -26.03
N GLU A 255 5.74 -8.51 -24.77
CA GLU A 255 7.08 -8.75 -24.28
C GLU A 255 7.11 -10.09 -23.53
N VAL A 256 8.04 -10.98 -23.91
CA VAL A 256 8.11 -12.34 -23.38
C VAL A 256 9.37 -12.49 -22.53
N PHE A 257 9.19 -12.78 -21.25
CA PHE A 257 10.27 -13.13 -20.35
C PHE A 257 10.24 -14.62 -20.05
N SER A 258 11.30 -15.32 -20.44
CA SER A 258 11.43 -16.77 -20.25
C SER A 258 12.02 -17.08 -18.87
N GLY A 259 11.38 -17.99 -18.12
CA GLY A 259 11.89 -18.47 -16.84
C GLY A 259 13.16 -19.32 -17.00
N LYS A 260 14.22 -18.98 -16.25
CA LYS A 260 15.52 -19.67 -16.18
C LYS A 260 15.62 -20.61 -14.98
#